data_AF-A0A524HDV4-F1
#
_entry.id   AF-A0A524HDV4-F1
#
_cell.length_a   1.000
_cell.length_b   1.000
_cell.length_c   1.000
_cell.angle_alpha   90.00
_cell.angle_beta   90.00
_cell.angle_gamma   90.00
#
_symmetry.space_group_name_H-M   'P 1'
#
loop_
_entity.id
_entity.type
_entity.pdbx_description
1 polymer ?
#
loop_
_entity_poly.entity_id
_entity_poly.type
_entity_poly.pdbx_seq_one_letter_code
_entity_poly.pdbx_strand_id
1 'polypeptide(L)'
;SGLGEEKESRLIEVLFSSVSVRQLLIAKVLALGAAGLLQVLVWLITSPLLLNLASSSFGGFLSDIQIPSNFIVLGVVYFVLGYLLFAVLSVGIGGISASESEGHNLSMIYIMMGFIPLWFFGAFINFPNSSIWVVLSIFPVTAPVQTMLRLGVSDIPAWQLLLSIGVLALSVLGGFILSTKIYRMFMLMYGKRPSLKEIFRGLKSA
;
A
#
# COMPACT_ATOMS: atom_id res chain seq x y z
N SER A 1 -4.19 -25.29 -17.48
CA SER A 1 -4.27 -26.01 -16.19
C SER A 1 -5.70 -25.94 -15.65
N GLY A 2 -6.67 -26.60 -16.30
CA GLY A 2 -8.09 -26.49 -15.93
C GLY A 2 -8.48 -27.19 -14.62
N LEU A 3 -7.71 -28.20 -14.18
CA LEU A 3 -7.97 -28.93 -12.93
C LEU A 3 -7.65 -28.11 -11.66
N GLY A 4 -6.78 -27.09 -11.76
CA GLY A 4 -6.47 -26.19 -10.65
C GLY A 4 -7.59 -25.18 -10.43
N GLU A 5 -8.01 -24.53 -11.52
CA GLU A 5 -9.09 -23.54 -11.53
C GLU A 5 -10.43 -24.13 -11.06
N GLU A 6 -10.75 -25.38 -11.40
CA GLU A 6 -12.01 -26.03 -11.01
C GLU A 6 -12.05 -26.42 -9.51
N LYS A 7 -10.91 -26.85 -8.94
CA LYS A 7 -10.79 -27.14 -7.50
C LYS A 7 -10.84 -25.86 -6.67
N GLU A 8 -10.20 -24.81 -7.16
CA GLU A 8 -10.22 -23.50 -6.51
C GLU A 8 -11.61 -22.87 -6.56
N SER A 9 -12.32 -22.96 -7.70
CA SER A 9 -13.70 -22.51 -7.84
C SER A 9 -14.65 -23.20 -6.85
N ARG A 10 -14.52 -24.53 -6.65
CA ARG A 10 -15.32 -25.26 -5.64
C ARG A 10 -15.00 -24.85 -4.21
N LEU A 11 -13.72 -24.57 -3.90
CA LEU A 11 -13.34 -24.09 -2.56
C LEU A 11 -13.88 -22.68 -2.30
N ILE A 12 -13.88 -21.82 -3.31
CA ILE A 12 -14.45 -20.47 -3.25
C ILE A 12 -15.96 -20.52 -3.02
N GLU A 13 -16.66 -21.44 -3.68
CA GLU A 13 -18.12 -21.63 -3.56
C GLU A 13 -18.52 -22.08 -2.14
N VAL A 14 -17.74 -23.01 -1.55
CA VAL A 14 -17.94 -23.48 -0.16
C VAL A 14 -17.62 -22.37 0.84
N LEU A 15 -16.55 -21.59 0.64
CA LEU A 15 -16.18 -20.47 1.53
C LEU A 15 -17.23 -19.35 1.51
N PHE A 16 -17.81 -19.03 0.36
CA PHE A 16 -18.85 -17.99 0.25
C PHE A 16 -20.20 -18.39 0.84
N SER A 17 -20.46 -19.69 0.99
CA SER A 17 -21.65 -20.17 1.72
C SER A 17 -21.58 -19.91 3.23
N SER A 18 -20.38 -19.68 3.77
CA SER A 18 -20.14 -19.64 5.22
C SER A 18 -19.73 -18.28 5.77
N VAL A 19 -19.13 -17.39 4.95
CA VAL A 19 -18.68 -16.05 5.39
C VAL A 19 -18.98 -15.00 4.33
N SER A 20 -19.45 -13.81 4.75
CA SER A 20 -19.69 -12.71 3.83
C SER A 20 -18.39 -12.23 3.18
N VAL A 21 -18.41 -12.02 1.86
CA VAL A 21 -17.26 -11.51 1.05
C VAL A 21 -16.59 -10.30 1.69
N ARG A 22 -17.39 -9.41 2.28
CA ARG A 22 -16.90 -8.20 2.95
C ARG A 22 -16.05 -8.51 4.17
N GLN A 23 -16.43 -9.50 4.98
CA GLN A 23 -15.65 -9.93 6.15
C GLN A 23 -14.33 -10.57 5.71
N LEU A 24 -14.34 -11.37 4.64
CA LEU A 24 -13.14 -12.01 4.12
C LEU A 24 -12.12 -10.97 3.61
N LEU A 25 -12.58 -9.94 2.90
CA LEU A 25 -11.73 -8.85 2.42
C LEU A 25 -11.17 -8.01 3.57
N ILE A 26 -11.99 -7.66 4.57
CA ILE A 26 -11.52 -6.91 5.76
C ILE A 26 -10.51 -7.74 6.55
N ALA A 27 -10.76 -9.03 6.76
CA ALA A 27 -9.84 -9.93 7.45
C ALA A 27 -8.50 -10.04 6.71
N LYS A 28 -8.52 -10.18 5.37
CA LYS A 28 -7.30 -10.24 4.55
C LYS A 28 -6.49 -8.94 4.64
N VAL A 29 -7.15 -7.79 4.57
CA VAL A 29 -6.52 -6.47 4.72
C VAL A 29 -5.91 -6.34 6.12
N LEU A 30 -6.64 -6.66 7.19
CA LEU A 30 -6.10 -6.57 8.55
C LEU A 30 -4.94 -7.55 8.79
N ALA A 31 -5.02 -8.77 8.26
CA ALA A 31 -4.00 -9.80 8.44
C ALA A 31 -2.64 -9.40 7.85
N LEU A 32 -2.58 -8.93 6.59
CA LEU A 32 -1.26 -8.52 6.05
C LEU A 32 -0.78 -7.19 6.66
N GLY A 33 -1.68 -6.37 7.20
CA GLY A 33 -1.31 -5.14 7.92
C GLY A 33 -0.64 -5.47 9.25
N ALA A 34 -1.20 -6.43 9.99
CA ALA A 34 -0.61 -6.97 11.19
C ALA A 34 0.75 -7.64 10.91
N ALA A 35 0.85 -8.45 9.85
CA ALA A 35 2.12 -9.06 9.44
C ALA A 35 3.18 -8.00 9.10
N GLY A 36 2.78 -6.93 8.43
CA GLY A 36 3.64 -5.80 8.12
C GLY A 36 4.13 -5.05 9.36
N LEU A 37 3.25 -4.80 10.34
CA LEU A 37 3.64 -4.20 11.62
C LEU A 37 4.60 -5.09 12.40
N LEU A 38 4.39 -6.42 12.38
CA LEU A 38 5.33 -7.37 12.95
C LEU A 38 6.71 -7.28 12.28
N GLN A 39 6.75 -7.15 10.95
CA GLN A 39 8.01 -6.96 10.22
C GLN A 39 8.74 -5.67 10.66
N VAL A 40 8.01 -4.56 10.85
CA VAL A 40 8.59 -3.31 11.38
C VAL A 40 9.12 -3.50 12.80
N LEU A 41 8.37 -4.18 13.68
CA LEU A 41 8.81 -4.47 15.04
C LEU A 41 10.08 -5.32 15.07
N VAL A 42 10.18 -6.32 14.19
CA VAL A 42 11.41 -7.12 14.03
C VAL A 42 12.59 -6.20 13.70
N TRP A 43 12.46 -5.29 12.74
CA TRP A 43 13.54 -4.35 12.41
C TRP A 43 13.88 -3.39 13.56
N LEU A 44 12.89 -2.86 14.27
CA LEU A 44 13.10 -1.96 15.42
C LEU A 44 13.82 -2.63 16.59
N ILE A 45 13.61 -3.94 16.79
CA ILE A 45 14.26 -4.71 17.86
C ILE A 45 15.64 -5.22 17.40
N THR A 46 15.73 -5.75 16.19
CA THR A 46 16.96 -6.37 15.67
C THR A 46 18.02 -5.32 15.33
N SER A 47 17.64 -4.14 14.84
CA SER A 47 18.59 -3.07 14.50
C SER A 47 19.49 -2.69 15.68
N PRO A 48 19.00 -2.25 16.85
CA PRO A 48 19.87 -1.88 17.97
C PRO A 48 20.65 -3.09 18.51
N LEU A 49 20.07 -4.30 18.48
CA LEU A 49 20.77 -5.51 18.92
C LEU A 49 21.99 -5.81 18.04
N LEU A 50 21.85 -5.68 16.72
CA LEU A 50 22.95 -5.82 15.77
C LEU A 50 23.99 -4.72 15.94
N LEU A 51 23.59 -3.48 16.24
CA LEU A 51 24.52 -2.37 16.49
C LEU A 51 25.40 -2.60 17.73
N ASN A 52 24.85 -3.18 18.78
CA ASN A 52 25.60 -3.54 20.00
C ASN A 52 26.59 -4.69 19.75
N LEU A 53 26.33 -5.56 18.77
CA LEU A 53 27.21 -6.66 18.38
C LEU A 53 28.19 -6.28 17.26
N ALA A 54 27.94 -5.16 16.57
CA ALA A 54 28.80 -4.65 15.52
C ALA A 54 30.11 -4.10 16.09
N SER A 55 31.19 -4.19 15.31
CA SER A 55 32.50 -3.64 15.69
C SER A 55 32.42 -2.15 16.03
N SER A 56 33.30 -1.68 16.93
CA SER A 56 33.33 -0.28 17.41
C SER A 56 33.39 0.75 16.28
N SER A 57 33.98 0.42 15.13
CA SER A 57 34.04 1.27 13.94
C SER A 57 32.68 1.48 13.26
N PHE A 58 31.77 0.50 13.31
CA PHE A 58 30.45 0.58 12.67
C PHE A 58 29.35 0.94 13.68
N GLY A 59 29.44 0.41 14.91
CA GLY A 59 28.55 0.76 16.02
C GLY A 59 28.67 2.22 16.43
N GLY A 60 29.89 2.79 16.45
CA GLY A 60 30.12 4.19 16.80
C GLY A 60 29.56 5.20 15.79
N PHE A 61 29.63 4.91 14.49
CA PHE A 61 29.04 5.75 13.44
C PHE A 61 27.50 5.77 13.53
N LEU A 62 26.89 4.64 13.89
CA LEU A 62 25.45 4.49 13.94
C LEU A 62 24.84 4.91 15.28
N SER A 63 25.62 4.95 16.36
CA SER A 63 25.17 5.49 17.65
C SER A 63 24.96 7.00 17.66
N ASP A 64 25.63 7.73 16.76
CA ASP A 64 25.47 9.18 16.63
C ASP A 64 24.22 9.56 15.81
N ILE A 65 23.59 8.60 15.12
CA ILE A 65 22.35 8.83 14.37
C ILE A 65 21.17 8.80 15.34
N GLN A 66 20.76 9.97 15.79
CA GLN A 66 19.53 10.12 16.56
C GLN A 66 18.31 10.07 15.64
N ILE A 67 17.48 9.03 15.79
CA ILE A 67 16.18 8.95 15.10
C ILE A 67 15.17 9.80 15.88
N PRO A 68 14.61 10.87 15.28
CA PRO A 68 13.60 11.68 15.94
C PRO A 68 12.36 10.85 16.28
N SER A 69 11.75 11.07 17.45
CA SER A 69 10.51 10.36 17.84
C SER A 69 9.37 10.56 16.85
N ASN A 70 9.29 11.74 16.22
CA ASN A 70 8.34 12.05 15.17
C ASN A 70 8.50 11.16 13.93
N PHE A 71 9.73 10.74 13.60
CA PHE A 71 10.00 9.85 12.48
C PHE A 71 9.32 8.48 12.68
N ILE A 72 9.37 7.94 13.91
CA ILE A 72 8.75 6.65 14.24
C ILE A 72 7.22 6.77 14.17
N VAL A 73 6.64 7.79 14.80
CA VAL A 73 5.18 7.98 14.83
C VAL A 73 4.62 8.17 13.43
N LEU A 74 5.22 9.07 12.64
CA LEU A 74 4.81 9.29 11.25
C LEU A 74 5.09 8.05 10.40
N GLY A 75 6.19 7.34 10.65
CA GLY A 75 6.50 6.07 10.02
C GLY A 75 5.38 5.05 10.17
N VAL A 76 4.87 4.87 11.39
CA VAL A 76 3.72 3.98 11.64
C VAL A 76 2.46 4.47 10.94
N VAL A 77 2.16 5.78 10.99
CA VAL A 77 0.98 6.35 10.33
C VAL A 77 1.00 6.12 8.82
N TYR A 78 2.10 6.48 8.14
CA TYR A 78 2.25 6.29 6.70
C TYR A 78 2.34 4.81 6.32
N PHE A 79 2.94 3.98 7.18
CA PHE A 79 2.96 2.53 6.98
C PHE A 79 1.54 1.97 6.97
N VAL A 80 0.74 2.27 7.99
CA VAL A 80 -0.65 1.79 8.08
C VAL A 80 -1.49 2.30 6.91
N LEU A 81 -1.45 3.61 6.64
CA LEU A 81 -2.25 4.20 5.56
C LEU A 81 -1.81 3.73 4.17
N GLY A 82 -0.50 3.66 3.92
CA GLY A 82 0.07 3.15 2.68
C GLY A 82 -0.30 1.69 2.47
N TYR A 83 -0.13 0.87 3.51
CA TYR A 83 -0.53 -0.53 3.47
C TYR A 83 -2.03 -0.69 3.16
N LEU A 84 -2.91 0.07 3.83
CA LEU A 84 -4.35 0.05 3.55
C LEU A 84 -4.66 0.44 2.09
N LEU A 85 -3.96 1.44 1.56
CA LEU A 85 -4.12 1.86 0.16
C LEU A 85 -3.75 0.72 -0.79
N PHE A 86 -2.56 0.13 -0.62
CA PHE A 86 -2.11 -0.99 -1.45
C PHE A 86 -3.06 -2.19 -1.34
N ALA A 87 -3.53 -2.51 -0.14
CA ALA A 87 -4.47 -3.60 0.07
C ALA A 87 -5.81 -3.36 -0.65
N VAL A 88 -6.35 -2.15 -0.58
CA VAL A 88 -7.57 -1.74 -1.28
C VAL A 88 -7.41 -1.81 -2.80
N LEU A 89 -6.24 -1.40 -3.33
CA LEU A 89 -5.92 -1.52 -4.74
C LEU A 89 -5.82 -2.99 -5.17
N SER A 90 -5.16 -3.84 -4.38
CA SER A 90 -5.08 -5.28 -4.63
C SER A 90 -6.46 -5.94 -4.66
N VAL A 91 -7.37 -5.53 -3.75
CA VAL A 91 -8.75 -6.02 -3.73
C VAL A 91 -9.51 -5.57 -4.98
N GLY A 92 -9.32 -4.31 -5.41
CA GLY A 92 -9.91 -3.80 -6.64
C GLY A 92 -9.46 -4.58 -7.87
N ILE A 93 -8.16 -4.88 -7.96
CA ILE A 93 -7.58 -5.66 -9.06
C ILE A 93 -8.03 -7.12 -9.01
N GLY A 94 -8.04 -7.73 -7.83
CA GLY A 94 -8.55 -9.09 -7.63
C GLY A 94 -10.03 -9.24 -8.00
N GLY A 95 -10.80 -8.16 -7.92
CA GLY A 95 -12.19 -8.14 -8.37
C GLY A 95 -12.38 -8.08 -9.89
N ILE A 96 -11.37 -7.62 -10.65
CA ILE A 96 -11.43 -7.48 -12.12
C ILE A 96 -10.58 -8.50 -12.87
N SER A 97 -9.61 -9.13 -12.21
CA SER A 97 -8.70 -10.10 -12.81
C SER A 97 -9.40 -11.42 -13.03
N ALA A 98 -9.38 -11.93 -14.26
CA ALA A 98 -9.97 -13.22 -14.60
C ALA A 98 -9.04 -14.41 -14.26
N SER A 99 -7.76 -14.16 -14.05
CA SER A 99 -6.75 -15.15 -13.65
C SER A 99 -5.74 -14.55 -12.68
N GLU A 100 -5.07 -15.40 -11.89
CA GLU A 100 -4.01 -14.95 -10.98
C GLU A 100 -2.87 -14.23 -11.72
N SER A 101 -2.49 -14.71 -12.91
CA SER A 101 -1.43 -14.09 -13.72
C SER A 101 -1.80 -12.67 -14.18
N GLU A 102 -3.05 -12.45 -14.59
CA GLU A 102 -3.53 -11.11 -14.95
C GLU A 102 -3.59 -10.18 -13.74
N GLY A 103 -4.08 -10.67 -12.60
CA GLY A 103 -4.11 -9.91 -11.35
C GLY A 103 -2.71 -9.51 -10.89
N HIS A 104 -1.74 -10.41 -11.05
CA HIS A 104 -0.33 -10.12 -10.76
C HIS A 104 0.23 -9.03 -11.68
N ASN A 105 0.04 -9.13 -13.00
CA ASN A 105 0.52 -8.13 -13.96
C ASN A 105 -0.10 -6.74 -13.73
N LEU A 106 -1.39 -6.68 -13.42
CA LEU A 106 -2.06 -5.42 -13.08
C LEU A 106 -1.54 -4.84 -11.76
N SER A 107 -1.25 -5.71 -10.78
CA SER A 107 -0.72 -5.27 -9.48
C SER A 107 0.67 -4.65 -9.60
N MET A 108 1.50 -5.13 -10.54
CA MET A 108 2.82 -4.56 -10.78
C MET A 108 2.75 -3.06 -11.09
N ILE A 109 1.70 -2.57 -11.75
CA ILE A 109 1.59 -1.16 -12.15
C ILE A 109 1.63 -0.23 -10.93
N TYR A 110 0.79 -0.47 -9.93
CA TYR A 110 0.76 0.38 -8.75
C TYR A 110 1.97 0.14 -7.84
N ILE A 111 2.51 -1.09 -7.81
CA ILE A 111 3.71 -1.41 -7.04
C ILE A 111 4.88 -0.61 -7.62
N MET A 112 5.12 -0.67 -8.93
CA MET A 112 6.20 0.09 -9.58
C MET A 112 6.06 1.60 -9.35
N MET A 113 4.83 2.11 -9.40
CA MET A 113 4.57 3.52 -9.11
C MET A 113 4.96 3.90 -7.68
N GLY A 114 4.71 3.04 -6.69
CA GLY A 114 5.13 3.25 -5.30
C GLY A 114 6.65 3.29 -5.10
N PHE A 115 7.41 2.66 -6.00
CA PHE A 115 8.87 2.63 -5.97
C PHE A 115 9.54 3.81 -6.68
N ILE A 116 8.79 4.63 -7.43
CA ILE A 116 9.33 5.81 -8.14
C ILE A 116 10.23 6.68 -7.25
N PRO A 117 9.83 7.05 -6.00
CA PRO A 117 10.69 7.80 -5.09
C PRO A 117 12.09 7.22 -4.87
N LEU A 118 12.21 5.89 -4.81
CA LEU A 118 13.48 5.21 -4.55
C LEU A 118 14.41 5.26 -5.76
N TRP A 119 13.87 5.20 -6.97
CA TRP A 119 14.68 5.32 -8.19
C TRP A 119 15.32 6.69 -8.33
N PHE A 120 14.64 7.72 -7.85
CA PHE A 120 15.14 9.09 -7.86
C PHE A 120 15.81 9.52 -6.54
N PHE A 121 16.11 8.57 -5.63
CA PHE A 121 16.67 8.88 -4.33
C PHE A 121 17.99 9.67 -4.41
N GLY A 122 18.86 9.31 -5.36
CA GLY A 122 20.10 10.06 -5.60
C GLY A 122 19.84 11.52 -6.01
N ALA A 123 18.85 11.77 -6.87
CA ALA A 123 18.46 13.13 -7.25
C ALA A 123 17.83 13.89 -6.08
N PHE A 124 17.05 13.19 -5.24
CA PHE A 124 16.46 13.77 -4.04
C PHE A 124 17.52 14.27 -3.04
N ILE A 125 18.55 13.47 -2.76
CA ILE A 125 19.65 13.87 -1.85
C ILE A 125 20.35 15.14 -2.36
N ASN A 126 20.57 15.26 -3.66
CA ASN A 126 21.27 16.40 -4.24
C ASN A 126 20.39 17.66 -4.33
N PHE A 127 19.08 17.51 -4.48
CA PHE A 127 18.14 18.62 -4.67
C PHE A 127 16.90 18.51 -3.76
N PRO A 128 17.06 18.45 -2.42
CA PRO A 128 15.99 18.06 -1.50
C PRO A 128 14.81 19.05 -1.44
N ASN A 129 15.04 20.31 -1.79
CA ASN A 129 14.05 21.38 -1.72
C ASN A 129 13.22 21.56 -3.01
N SER A 130 13.39 20.68 -4.00
CA SER A 130 12.61 20.75 -5.24
C SER A 130 11.12 20.45 -5.01
N SER A 131 10.26 21.16 -5.75
CA SER A 131 8.80 21.03 -5.66
C SER A 131 8.29 19.64 -6.08
N ILE A 132 9.03 18.92 -6.93
CA ILE A 132 8.66 17.56 -7.36
C ILE A 132 8.54 16.58 -6.18
N TRP A 133 9.40 16.74 -5.16
CA TRP A 133 9.38 15.90 -3.96
C TRP A 133 8.16 16.18 -3.09
N VAL A 134 7.65 17.41 -3.13
CA VAL A 134 6.40 17.78 -2.45
C VAL A 134 5.21 17.11 -3.14
N VAL A 135 5.17 17.12 -4.46
CA VAL A 135 4.10 16.46 -5.23
C VAL A 135 4.08 14.95 -4.98
N LEU A 136 5.25 14.30 -5.04
CA LEU A 136 5.37 12.86 -4.75
C LEU A 136 5.02 12.51 -3.30
N SER A 137 5.22 13.43 -2.35
CA SER A 137 4.78 13.28 -0.97
C SER A 137 3.26 13.36 -0.82
N ILE A 138 2.54 14.01 -1.72
CA ILE A 138 1.09 14.17 -1.66
C ILE A 138 0.37 13.08 -2.46
N PHE A 139 0.99 12.63 -3.55
CA PHE A 139 0.39 11.63 -4.42
C PHE A 139 0.25 10.28 -3.70
N PRO A 140 -0.97 9.71 -3.54
CA PRO A 140 -1.25 8.66 -2.56
C PRO A 140 -0.35 7.42 -2.64
N VAL A 141 -0.04 6.97 -3.85
CA VAL A 141 0.72 5.72 -4.05
C VAL A 141 2.21 5.93 -3.73
N THR A 142 2.73 7.13 -3.92
CA THR A 142 4.14 7.47 -3.65
C THR A 142 4.35 8.09 -2.26
N ALA A 143 3.30 8.67 -1.68
CA ALA A 143 3.32 9.41 -0.42
C ALA A 143 3.97 8.65 0.75
N PRO A 144 3.66 7.36 1.00
CA PRO A 144 4.26 6.61 2.10
C PRO A 144 5.78 6.50 1.96
N VAL A 145 6.29 6.33 0.75
CA VAL A 145 7.72 6.17 0.50
C VAL A 145 8.42 7.52 0.44
N GLN A 146 7.93 8.46 -0.39
CA GLN A 146 8.55 9.78 -0.56
C GLN A 146 8.62 10.55 0.75
N THR A 147 7.55 10.53 1.56
CA THR A 147 7.53 11.30 2.81
C THR A 147 8.49 10.73 3.85
N MET A 148 8.66 9.40 3.89
CA MET A 148 9.69 8.76 4.72
C MET A 148 11.10 9.16 4.30
N LEU A 149 11.38 9.17 3.00
CA LEU A 149 12.66 9.65 2.48
C LEU A 149 12.90 11.12 2.83
N ARG A 150 11.88 11.97 2.68
CA ARG A 150 11.98 13.40 3.01
C ARG A 150 12.18 13.67 4.49
N LEU A 151 11.50 12.95 5.38
CA LEU A 151 11.67 13.10 6.83
C LEU A 151 13.08 12.73 7.31
N GLY A 152 13.81 11.91 6.55
CA GLY A 152 15.19 11.54 6.87
C GLY A 152 16.26 12.53 6.41
N VAL A 153 15.89 13.53 5.59
CA VAL A 153 16.87 14.42 4.91
C VAL A 153 16.50 15.90 4.98
N SER A 154 15.20 16.23 5.08
CA SER A 154 14.69 17.60 4.99
C SER A 154 13.59 17.87 6.00
N ASP A 155 13.51 19.10 6.49
CA ASP A 155 12.40 19.54 7.33
C ASP A 155 11.14 19.75 6.49
N ILE A 156 10.06 19.08 6.88
CA ILE A 156 8.77 19.15 6.19
C ILE A 156 7.81 20.02 7.01
N PRO A 157 7.24 21.09 6.43
CA PRO A 157 6.20 21.87 7.09
C PRO A 157 5.02 21.00 7.51
N ALA A 158 4.49 21.23 8.72
CA ALA A 158 3.41 20.42 9.28
C ALA A 158 2.16 20.34 8.37
N TRP A 159 1.83 21.42 7.65
CA TRP A 159 0.69 21.43 6.73
C TRP A 159 0.88 20.47 5.53
N GLN A 160 2.11 20.26 5.04
CA GLN A 160 2.37 19.30 3.96
C GLN A 160 2.14 17.87 4.45
N LEU A 161 2.53 17.59 5.69
CA LEU A 161 2.30 16.29 6.33
C LEU A 161 0.81 16.04 6.54
N LEU A 162 0.08 17.01 7.10
CA LEU A 162 -1.36 16.89 7.31
C LEU A 162 -2.13 16.74 5.99
N LEU A 163 -1.74 17.50 4.96
CA LEU A 163 -2.35 17.41 3.63
C LEU A 163 -2.06 16.03 3.00
N SER A 164 -0.82 15.55 3.06
CA SER A 164 -0.46 14.22 2.56
C SER A 164 -1.23 13.11 3.27
N ILE A 165 -1.28 13.13 4.61
CA ILE A 165 -2.06 12.17 5.41
C ILE A 165 -3.55 12.23 5.03
N GLY A 166 -4.11 13.44 4.90
CA GLY A 166 -5.51 13.64 4.54
C GLY A 166 -5.83 13.09 3.15
N VAL A 167 -5.01 13.42 2.14
CA VAL A 167 -5.16 12.93 0.76
C VAL A 167 -5.00 11.41 0.70
N LEU A 168 -4.04 10.85 1.43
CA LEU A 168 -3.83 9.41 1.51
C LEU A 168 -5.02 8.70 2.14
N ALA A 169 -5.52 9.19 3.28
CA ALA A 169 -6.69 8.64 3.95
C ALA A 169 -7.95 8.72 3.08
N LEU A 170 -8.18 9.85 2.40
CA LEU A 170 -9.28 10.00 1.44
C LEU A 170 -9.16 9.02 0.27
N SER A 171 -7.94 8.76 -0.19
CA SER A 171 -7.68 7.81 -1.27
C SER A 171 -7.93 6.36 -0.84
N VAL A 172 -7.60 6.01 0.41
CA VAL A 172 -7.96 4.71 1.00
C VAL A 172 -9.48 4.55 1.05
N LEU A 173 -10.21 5.56 1.56
CA LEU A 173 -11.67 5.52 1.65
C LEU A 173 -12.33 5.44 0.26
N GLY A 174 -11.92 6.30 -0.67
CA GLY A 174 -12.41 6.32 -2.04
C GLY A 174 -12.11 5.01 -2.77
N GLY A 175 -10.89 4.50 -2.62
CA GLY A 175 -10.49 3.20 -3.14
C GLY A 175 -11.34 2.07 -2.56
N PHE A 176 -11.60 2.07 -1.25
CA PHE A 176 -12.37 1.00 -0.60
C PHE A 176 -13.80 0.95 -1.14
N ILE A 177 -14.43 2.11 -1.32
CA ILE A 177 -15.75 2.23 -1.93
C ILE A 177 -15.72 1.74 -3.38
N LEU A 178 -14.73 2.17 -4.16
CA LEU A 178 -14.60 1.80 -5.56
C LEU A 178 -14.35 0.30 -5.74
N SER A 179 -13.38 -0.27 -5.01
CA SER A 179 -13.06 -1.70 -5.03
C SER A 179 -14.27 -2.54 -4.62
N THR A 180 -15.02 -2.12 -3.60
CA THR A 180 -16.25 -2.83 -3.19
C THR A 180 -17.33 -2.79 -4.28
N LYS A 181 -17.52 -1.63 -4.93
CA LYS A 181 -18.49 -1.50 -6.04
C LYS A 181 -18.10 -2.37 -7.23
N ILE A 182 -16.82 -2.35 -7.62
CA ILE A 182 -16.27 -3.19 -8.69
C ILE A 182 -16.51 -4.67 -8.40
N TYR A 183 -16.16 -5.12 -7.20
CA TYR A 183 -16.32 -6.53 -6.80
C TYR A 183 -17.78 -6.99 -6.87
N ARG A 184 -18.75 -6.15 -6.46
CA ARG A 184 -20.19 -6.44 -6.58
C ARG A 184 -20.68 -6.50 -8.03
N MET A 185 -20.18 -5.62 -8.90
CA MET A 185 -20.57 -5.61 -10.31
C MET A 185 -20.05 -6.85 -11.05
N PHE A 186 -18.78 -7.23 -10.83
CA PHE A 186 -18.18 -8.39 -11.49
C PHE A 186 -18.77 -9.73 -11.02
N MET A 187 -19.13 -9.86 -9.75
CA MET A 187 -19.76 -11.08 -9.23
C MET A 187 -21.13 -11.37 -9.90
N LEU A 188 -21.87 -10.32 -10.31
CA LEU A 188 -23.16 -10.48 -11.00
C LEU A 188 -23.02 -10.69 -12.51
N MET A 189 -21.84 -10.42 -13.07
CA MET A 189 -21.54 -10.55 -14.49
C MET A 189 -20.66 -11.77 -14.70
N TYR A 190 -21.24 -12.98 -14.72
CA TYR A 190 -20.63 -14.30 -15.02
C TYR A 190 -19.43 -14.24 -16.00
N GLY A 191 -18.24 -13.87 -15.51
CA GLY A 191 -16.97 -13.88 -16.24
C GLY A 191 -16.81 -12.92 -17.44
N LYS A 192 -17.76 -12.04 -17.77
CA LYS A 192 -17.58 -11.09 -18.89
C LYS A 192 -17.09 -9.72 -18.39
N ARG A 193 -15.95 -9.26 -18.93
CA ARG A 193 -15.33 -7.97 -18.62
C ARG A 193 -16.32 -6.82 -18.92
N PRO A 194 -16.81 -6.06 -17.92
CA PRO A 194 -17.49 -4.81 -18.18
C PRO A 194 -16.52 -3.83 -18.82
N SER A 195 -16.93 -3.20 -19.92
CA SER A 195 -16.12 -2.17 -20.54
C SER A 195 -16.02 -0.94 -19.63
N LEU A 196 -14.95 -0.14 -19.75
CA LEU A 196 -14.81 1.12 -18.99
C LEU A 196 -16.05 2.03 -19.09
N LYS A 197 -16.82 1.94 -20.20
CA LYS A 197 -18.09 2.64 -20.39
C LYS A 197 -19.22 2.11 -19.49
N GLU A 198 -19.25 0.81 -19.23
CA GLU A 198 -20.27 0.19 -18.37
C GLU A 198 -20.01 0.46 -16.89
N ILE A 199 -18.74 0.45 -16.47
CA ILE A 199 -18.34 0.85 -15.11
C ILE A 199 -18.75 2.30 -14.83
N PHE A 200 -18.52 3.21 -15.77
CA PHE A 200 -18.88 4.62 -15.63
C PHE A 200 -20.40 4.85 -15.65
N ARG A 201 -21.14 4.03 -16.40
CA ARG A 201 -22.60 4.11 -16.49
C ARG A 201 -23.30 3.53 -15.26
N GLY A 202 -22.76 2.44 -14.70
CA GLY A 202 -23.24 1.84 -13.44
C GLY A 202 -22.98 2.72 -12.22
N LEU A 203 -21.91 3.52 -12.23
CA LEU A 203 -21.64 4.54 -11.20
C LEU A 203 -22.67 5.69 -11.19
N LYS A 204 -23.41 5.89 -12.28
CA LYS A 204 -24.39 6.98 -12.45
C LYS A 204 -25.84 6.54 -12.19
N SER A 205 -26.09 5.24 -12.16
CA SER A 205 -27.43 4.65 -11.98
C SER A 205 -27.70 4.09 -10.58
N ALA A 206 -26.78 4.30 -9.63
CA ALA A 206 -26.88 3.92 -8.22
C ALA A 206 -26.61 5.14 -7.35
#